data_AF-A0A928WKD8-F1
#
_entry.id   AF-A0A928WKD8-F1
#
_cell.length_a   1.000
_cell.length_b   1.000
_cell.length_c   1.000
_cell.angle_alpha   90.00
_cell.angle_beta   90.00
_cell.angle_gamma   90.00
#
_symmetry.space_group_name_H-M   'P 1'
#
loop_
_entity.id
_entity.type
_entity.pdbx_description
1 polymer ?
#
loop_
_entity_poly.entity_id
_entity_poly.type
_entity_poly.pdbx_seq_one_letter_code
_entity_poly.pdbx_strand_id
1 'polypeptide(L)'
;MKRDKSEMEDDLRTEYDLKSLRVRRLGSGRKSFGTTTVRLEPDVAEIFPSADAVNEALRFLIRVMQQNQALAPQTQVNATLEPTDER
;
A
#
# COMPACT_ATOMS: atom_id res chain seq x y z
N MET A 1 -41.24 26.14 -3.27
CA MET A 1 -41.01 24.69 -3.10
C MET A 1 -40.41 24.46 -1.73
N LYS A 2 -41.14 23.84 -0.81
CA LYS A 2 -40.63 23.52 0.54
C LYS A 2 -39.81 22.24 0.43
N ARG A 3 -38.62 22.23 1.03
CA ARG A 3 -37.79 21.03 1.15
C ARG A 3 -38.35 20.21 2.30
N ASP A 4 -39.03 19.12 2.00
CA ASP A 4 -39.37 18.11 2.99
C ASP A 4 -38.06 17.47 3.45
N LYS A 5 -37.62 17.89 4.63
CA LYS A 5 -36.55 17.23 5.35
C LYS A 5 -37.21 16.02 5.99
N SER A 6 -37.35 14.93 5.24
CA SER A 6 -37.83 13.67 5.80
C SER A 6 -36.84 13.24 6.87
N GLU A 7 -37.20 13.48 8.12
CA GLU A 7 -36.59 12.86 9.29
C GLU A 7 -36.92 11.37 9.21
N MET A 8 -36.20 10.64 8.35
CA MET A 8 -36.18 9.20 8.40
C MET A 8 -35.42 8.85 9.67
N GLU A 9 -36.16 8.46 10.71
CA GLU A 9 -35.57 7.93 11.93
C GLU A 9 -34.66 6.74 11.58
N ASP A 10 -33.52 6.66 12.25
CA ASP A 10 -32.53 5.61 12.05
C ASP A 10 -33.05 4.33 12.71
N ASP A 11 -33.80 3.53 11.96
CA ASP A 11 -34.41 2.27 12.40
C ASP A 11 -33.38 1.15 12.71
N LEU A 12 -32.08 1.44 12.59
CA LEU A 12 -31.03 0.49 12.90
C LEU A 12 -30.92 0.25 14.41
N ARG A 13 -30.72 -1.02 14.79
CA ARG A 13 -30.43 -1.34 16.19
C ARG A 13 -29.08 -0.73 16.59
N THR A 14 -28.91 -0.46 17.88
CA THR A 14 -27.71 0.18 18.44
C THR A 14 -26.41 -0.57 18.14
N GLU A 15 -26.46 -1.88 17.92
CA GLU A 15 -25.29 -2.68 17.56
C GLU A 15 -24.81 -2.45 16.11
N TYR A 16 -25.66 -1.86 15.26
CA TYR A 16 -25.38 -1.57 13.86
C TYR A 16 -25.16 -0.07 13.62
N ASP A 17 -24.30 0.59 14.41
CA ASP A 17 -23.88 1.97 14.15
C ASP A 17 -22.86 2.05 13.00
N LEU A 18 -23.34 2.43 11.82
CA LEU A 18 -22.52 2.55 10.62
C LEU A 18 -21.86 3.94 10.47
N LYS A 19 -22.07 4.88 11.40
CA LYS A 19 -21.59 6.27 11.27
C LYS A 19 -20.06 6.38 11.24
N SER A 20 -19.37 5.43 11.86
CA SER A 20 -17.90 5.37 11.89
C SER A 20 -17.27 4.70 10.66
N LEU A 21 -18.08 4.03 9.83
CA LEU A 21 -17.57 3.27 8.69
C LEU A 21 -17.25 4.16 7.50
N ARG A 22 -16.11 3.89 6.87
CA ARG A 22 -15.71 4.60 5.64
C ARG A 22 -16.44 4.00 4.44
N VAL A 23 -17.27 4.80 3.78
CA VAL A 23 -17.99 4.38 2.56
C VAL A 23 -17.00 4.17 1.40
N ARG A 24 -17.10 3.03 0.71
CA ARG A 24 -16.27 2.67 -0.47
C ARG A 24 -17.16 2.26 -1.64
N ARG A 25 -16.79 2.68 -2.86
CA ARG A 25 -17.43 2.21 -4.09
C ARG A 25 -17.09 0.73 -4.37
N LEU A 26 -18.13 -0.07 -4.59
CA LEU A 26 -18.06 -1.45 -5.07
C LEU A 26 -18.30 -1.46 -6.60
N GLY A 27 -17.42 -2.06 -7.42
CA GLY A 27 -17.62 -2.16 -8.88
C GLY A 27 -16.34 -2.39 -9.69
N SER A 28 -16.38 -2.67 -10.98
CA SER A 28 -15.18 -2.77 -11.83
C SER A 28 -14.46 -1.41 -11.93
N GLY A 29 -13.12 -1.38 -11.93
CA GLY A 29 -12.32 -0.14 -11.99
C GLY A 29 -11.89 0.43 -10.62
N ARG A 30 -11.88 -0.39 -9.56
CA ARG A 30 -11.43 0.02 -8.22
C ARG A 30 -9.92 0.23 -8.20
N LYS A 31 -9.45 1.26 -7.49
CA LYS A 31 -8.07 1.28 -6.96
C LYS A 31 -8.01 0.28 -5.78
N SER A 32 -6.93 -0.48 -5.63
CA SER A 32 -6.74 -1.36 -4.46
C SER A 32 -6.87 -0.56 -3.16
N PHE A 33 -7.24 -1.23 -2.06
CA PHE A 33 -7.19 -0.65 -0.71
C PHE A 33 -5.73 -0.42 -0.34
N GLY A 34 -5.16 0.69 -0.80
CA GLY A 34 -3.82 1.10 -0.41
C GLY A 34 -2.70 0.25 -1.00
N THR A 35 -1.53 0.68 -0.56
CA THR A 35 -0.17 0.37 -0.97
C THR A 35 0.14 -1.12 -1.11
N THR A 36 1.06 -1.44 -2.02
CA THR A 36 1.68 -2.77 -2.15
C THR A 36 2.10 -3.28 -0.77
N THR A 37 1.56 -4.43 -0.36
CA THR A 37 1.93 -5.05 0.91
C THR A 37 3.24 -5.80 0.72
N VAL A 38 4.25 -5.45 1.51
CA VAL A 38 5.55 -6.13 1.51
C VAL A 38 5.68 -6.86 2.83
N ARG A 39 5.89 -8.18 2.77
CA ARG A 39 6.12 -9.00 3.95
C ARG A 39 7.58 -8.87 4.35
N LEU A 40 7.82 -8.58 5.63
CA LEU A 40 9.14 -8.63 6.24
C LEU A 40 9.34 -9.99 6.90
N GLU A 41 10.59 -10.45 6.92
CA GLU A 41 11.00 -11.60 7.71
C GLU A 41 11.00 -11.25 9.22
N PRO A 42 10.83 -12.24 10.11
CA PRO A 42 10.64 -11.99 11.55
C PRO A 42 11.85 -11.32 12.21
N ASP A 43 13.06 -11.68 11.79
CA ASP A 43 14.31 -11.05 12.23
C ASP A 43 14.37 -9.56 11.89
N VAL A 44 13.93 -9.19 10.68
CA VAL A 44 13.87 -7.79 10.24
C VAL A 44 12.79 -7.03 11.00
N ALA A 45 11.63 -7.66 11.24
CA ALA A 45 10.53 -7.04 11.99
C ALA A 45 10.89 -6.80 13.47
N GLU A 46 11.72 -7.65 14.08
CA GLU A 46 12.25 -7.45 15.44
C GLU A 46 13.19 -6.24 15.52
N ILE A 47 14.00 -6.01 14.49
CA ILE A 47 14.94 -4.89 14.42
C ILE A 47 14.24 -3.57 14.07
N PHE A 48 13.23 -3.62 13.19
CA PHE A 48 12.52 -2.44 12.71
C PHE A 48 11.04 -2.43 13.16
N PRO A 49 10.72 -1.74 14.27
CA PRO A 49 9.37 -1.79 14.87
C PRO A 49 8.32 -1.00 14.08
N SER A 50 8.70 -0.20 13.07
CA SER A 50 7.77 0.59 12.27
C SER A 50 8.14 0.63 10.78
N ALA A 51 7.13 0.82 9.94
CA ALA A 51 7.32 1.00 8.51
C ALA A 51 8.18 2.25 8.19
N ASP A 52 8.08 3.30 9.01
CA ASP A 52 8.88 4.51 8.85
C ASP A 52 10.38 4.21 9.07
N ALA A 53 10.72 3.41 10.10
CA ALA A 53 12.10 3.02 10.37
C ALA A 53 12.72 2.21 9.21
N VAL A 54 11.96 1.27 8.64
CA VAL A 54 12.38 0.52 7.44
C VAL A 54 12.60 1.46 6.26
N ASN A 55 11.66 2.35 6.02
CA ASN A 55 11.73 3.28 4.89
C ASN A 55 12.92 4.24 5.01
N GLU A 56 13.21 4.73 6.21
CA GLU A 56 14.38 5.58 6.45
C GLU A 56 15.69 4.84 6.22
N ALA A 57 15.81 3.60 6.71
CA ALA A 57 16.99 2.77 6.49
C ALA A 57 17.23 2.50 5.00
N LEU A 58 16.18 2.11 4.26
CA LEU A 58 16.27 1.87 2.81
C LEU A 58 16.61 3.16 2.04
N ARG A 59 16.05 4.31 2.42
CA ARG A 59 16.41 5.61 1.82
C ARG A 59 17.87 5.97 2.08
N PHE A 60 18.36 5.72 3.30
CA PHE A 60 19.76 5.93 3.62
C PHE A 60 20.66 5.05 2.75
N LEU A 61 20.33 3.76 2.62
CA LEU A 61 21.06 2.83 1.76
C LEU A 61 21.09 3.31 0.31
N ILE A 62 19.95 3.74 -0.24
CA ILE A 62 19.87 4.30 -1.60
C ILE A 62 20.79 5.51 -1.75
N ARG A 63 20.83 6.42 -0.78
CA ARG A 63 21.72 7.61 -0.82
C ARG A 63 23.19 7.21 -0.83
N VAL A 64 23.59 6.28 0.04
CA VAL A 64 24.96 5.77 0.10
C VAL A 64 25.33 5.07 -1.22
N MET A 65 24.44 4.23 -1.74
CA MET A 65 24.64 3.57 -3.02
C MET A 65 24.77 4.57 -4.16
N GLN A 66 23.93 5.61 -4.23
CA GLN A 66 24.01 6.65 -5.26
C GLN A 66 25.32 7.44 -5.21
N GLN A 67 25.79 7.76 -3.99
CA GLN A 67 27.10 8.40 -3.79
C GLN A 67 28.25 7.50 -4.26
N ASN A 68 28.16 6.20 -4.00
CA ASN A 68 29.14 5.21 -4.45
C ASN A 68 29.00 4.87 -5.95
N GLN A 69 27.84 5.06 -6.53
CA GLN A 69 27.53 4.74 -7.92
C GLN A 69 27.90 5.86 -8.89
N ALA A 70 28.08 7.08 -8.40
CA ALA A 70 28.90 8.06 -9.11
C ALA A 70 30.33 7.53 -9.41
N LEU A 71 30.76 6.43 -8.77
CA LEU A 71 32.04 5.74 -8.99
C LEU A 71 31.90 4.33 -9.63
N ALA A 72 30.69 3.85 -9.98
CA ALA A 72 30.52 2.54 -10.62
C ALA A 72 29.38 2.52 -11.66
N PRO A 73 29.60 2.04 -12.89
CA PRO A 73 28.58 2.04 -13.94
C PRO A 73 27.42 1.10 -13.59
N GLN A 74 26.20 1.61 -13.74
CA GLN A 74 24.93 0.91 -13.55
C GLN A 74 24.77 -0.26 -14.54
N THR A 75 24.92 -1.50 -14.08
CA THR A 75 24.41 -2.66 -14.83
C THR A 75 22.91 -2.74 -14.62
N GLN A 76 22.15 -2.24 -15.60
CA GLN A 76 20.72 -2.46 -15.71
C GLN A 76 20.47 -3.96 -15.92
N VAL A 77 19.96 -4.66 -14.90
CA VAL A 77 19.44 -6.03 -15.08
C VAL A 77 18.01 -5.91 -15.57
N ASN A 78 17.84 -5.82 -16.90
CA ASN A 78 16.56 -6.05 -17.55
C ASN A 78 16.28 -7.56 -17.46
N ALA A 79 15.41 -7.96 -16.53
CA ALA A 79 14.85 -9.29 -16.53
C ALA A 79 13.80 -9.39 -17.66
N THR A 80 14.26 -9.61 -18.88
CA THR A 80 13.46 -10.17 -19.97
C THR A 80 13.13 -11.60 -19.58
N LEU A 81 11.89 -11.85 -19.15
CA LEU A 81 11.34 -13.19 -19.00
C LEU A 81 11.06 -13.73 -20.41
N GLU A 82 12.04 -14.44 -20.98
CA GLU A 82 11.82 -15.34 -22.12
C GLU A 82 10.88 -16.48 -21.70
N PRO A 83 9.76 -16.72 -22.41
CA PRO A 83 9.01 -17.94 -22.24
C PRO A 83 9.75 -19.04 -23.02
N THR A 84 10.52 -19.88 -22.33
CA THR A 84 11.00 -21.14 -22.90
C THR A 84 9.81 -22.07 -23.11
N ASP A 85 9.48 -22.24 -24.37
CA ASP A 85 8.61 -23.27 -24.94
C ASP A 85 9.28 -24.65 -24.78
N GLU A 86 8.67 -25.57 -24.02
CA GLU A 86 9.01 -26.99 -24.05
C GLU A 86 7.76 -27.88 -23.95
N ARG A 87 7.31 -28.33 -25.13
CA ARG A 87 6.65 -29.61 -25.51
C ARG A 87 5.34 -30.06 -24.84
#